data_AF-A0A1I8IAU8-F1
#
_entry.id   AF-A0A1I8IAU8-F1
#
_cell.length_a   1.000
_cell.length_b   1.000
_cell.length_c   1.000
_cell.angle_alpha   90.00
_cell.angle_beta   90.00
_cell.angle_gamma   90.00
#
_symmetry.space_group_name_H-M   'P 1'
#
loop_
_entity.id
_entity.type
_entity.pdbx_description
1 polymer ?
#
loop_
_entity_poly.entity_id
_entity_poly.type
_entity_poly.pdbx_seq_one_letter_code
_entity_poly.pdbx_strand_id
1 'polypeptide(L)'
;MATEDEIEDGPGAAYQVFLNMEAVLDNLKLLDYDREYCKQLHHKPISRHYFAMATNSGEQFHAFGCLASWLVRMGGKDMEEPQEYDDPNAIVSGILDAVRSLGHSIDFPPSKLKSGSGPQVVYVLLKLSEEALQPRYPTDAGEDHVDVIEDESESAVKTLDDQGGVADEFSDDDFIEDEDNVPDVDGLAKMAAAASAAAGGSQGDAVLKPEVILESNTDSTEWMLEVERVQPQLKVVLRAEGKDWRVHLDSMHQYQKAIGDCYG
;
A
#
# COMPACT_ATOMS: atom_id res chain seq x y z
N MET A 1 -4.75 32.66 -33.89
CA MET A 1 -5.15 31.24 -33.82
C MET A 1 -4.49 30.71 -32.56
N ALA A 2 -5.17 30.90 -31.43
CA ALA A 2 -4.69 30.48 -30.12
C ALA A 2 -5.12 29.02 -29.94
N THR A 3 -4.17 28.16 -29.58
CA THR A 3 -4.42 26.79 -29.16
C THR A 3 -4.77 26.85 -27.67
N GLU A 4 -6.06 26.91 -27.37
CA GLU A 4 -6.62 26.59 -26.06
C GLU A 4 -6.60 25.07 -25.93
N ASP A 5 -5.68 24.52 -25.14
CA ASP A 5 -5.78 23.21 -24.45
C ASP A 5 -4.50 22.90 -23.65
N GLU A 6 -3.95 23.89 -22.94
CA GLU A 6 -3.14 23.62 -21.76
C GLU A 6 -4.04 23.91 -20.56
N ILE A 7 -4.92 22.94 -20.23
CA ILE A 7 -5.50 22.89 -18.89
C ILE A 7 -4.29 22.72 -17.98
N GLU A 8 -3.93 23.81 -17.31
CA GLU A 8 -2.88 23.88 -16.31
C GLU A 8 -3.27 22.92 -15.18
N ASP A 9 -2.83 21.68 -15.33
CA ASP A 9 -3.08 20.59 -14.38
C ASP A 9 -2.59 21.09 -13.02
N GLY A 10 -3.52 21.24 -12.06
CA GLY A 10 -3.22 21.85 -10.77
C GLY A 10 -2.04 21.13 -10.09
N PRO A 11 -1.37 21.73 -9.10
CA PRO A 11 -0.17 21.14 -8.49
C PRO A 11 -0.38 19.72 -7.92
N GLY A 12 -1.63 19.31 -7.66
CA GLY A 12 -2.01 17.96 -7.26
C GLY A 12 -2.00 16.91 -8.39
N ALA A 13 -2.02 17.30 -9.66
CA ALA A 13 -2.07 16.38 -10.79
C ALA A 13 -0.82 15.49 -10.89
N ALA A 14 0.34 16.06 -10.56
CA ALA A 14 1.59 15.30 -10.47
C ALA A 14 1.53 14.16 -9.45
N TYR A 15 0.65 14.27 -8.44
CA TYR A 15 0.50 13.29 -7.37
C TYR A 15 -0.60 12.26 -7.64
N GLN A 16 -1.45 12.45 -8.65
CA GLN A 16 -2.56 11.54 -8.99
C GLN A 16 -2.08 10.12 -9.27
N VAL A 17 -0.91 9.95 -9.88
CA VAL A 17 -0.34 8.63 -10.15
C VAL A 17 -0.06 7.84 -8.87
N PHE A 18 0.32 8.52 -7.78
CA PHE A 18 0.60 7.86 -6.51
C PHE A 18 -0.70 7.48 -5.78
N LEU A 19 -1.71 8.35 -5.81
CA LEU A 19 -3.04 8.05 -5.26
C LEU A 19 -3.67 6.85 -5.98
N ASN A 20 -3.58 6.83 -7.31
CA ASN A 20 -4.08 5.70 -8.09
C ASN A 20 -3.31 4.41 -7.79
N MET A 21 -1.99 4.49 -7.58
CA MET A 21 -1.18 3.33 -7.22
C MET A 21 -1.53 2.79 -5.83
N GLU A 22 -1.84 3.66 -4.87
CA GLU A 22 -2.40 3.23 -3.58
C GLU A 22 -3.73 2.52 -3.74
N ALA A 23 -4.66 3.10 -4.50
CA ALA A 23 -5.94 2.46 -4.78
C ALA A 23 -5.77 1.08 -5.44
N VAL A 24 -4.78 0.93 -6.35
CA VAL A 24 -4.42 -0.38 -6.90
C VAL A 24 -3.98 -1.33 -5.79
N LEU A 25 -3.07 -0.92 -4.89
CA LEU A 25 -2.62 -1.79 -3.80
C LEU A 25 -3.76 -2.20 -2.86
N ASP A 26 -4.65 -1.28 -2.53
CA ASP A 26 -5.81 -1.59 -1.70
C ASP A 26 -6.73 -2.60 -2.38
N ASN A 27 -6.98 -2.42 -3.68
CA ASN A 27 -7.74 -3.39 -4.47
C ASN A 27 -7.04 -4.76 -4.53
N LEU A 28 -5.71 -4.78 -4.65
CA LEU A 28 -4.93 -6.03 -4.63
C LEU A 28 -5.04 -6.75 -3.29
N LYS A 29 -4.99 -6.02 -2.16
CA LYS A 29 -5.18 -6.59 -0.82
C LYS A 29 -6.58 -7.23 -0.70
N LEU A 30 -7.62 -6.58 -1.21
CA LEU A 30 -8.98 -7.14 -1.27
C LEU A 30 -9.09 -8.39 -2.14
N LEU A 31 -8.16 -8.60 -3.08
CA LEU A 31 -8.09 -9.77 -3.95
C LEU A 31 -7.24 -10.92 -3.36
N ASP A 32 -6.81 -10.85 -2.10
CA ASP A 32 -5.87 -11.82 -1.49
C ASP A 32 -4.52 -11.94 -2.24
N TYR A 33 -4.03 -10.81 -2.78
CA TYR A 33 -2.79 -10.72 -3.56
C TYR A 33 -1.58 -11.41 -2.91
N ASP A 34 -1.39 -11.28 -1.60
CA ASP A 34 -0.24 -11.89 -0.92
C ASP A 34 -0.25 -13.42 -0.97
N ARG A 35 -1.45 -14.03 -0.94
CA ARG A 35 -1.59 -15.49 -1.02
C ARG A 35 -1.56 -15.97 -2.46
N GLU A 36 -2.34 -15.35 -3.33
CA GLU A 36 -2.59 -15.86 -4.68
C GLU A 36 -1.53 -15.40 -5.69
N TYR A 37 -0.99 -14.19 -5.56
CA TYR A 37 0.03 -13.68 -6.46
C TYR A 37 1.44 -13.85 -5.91
N CYS A 38 1.70 -13.43 -4.67
CA CYS A 38 3.06 -13.49 -4.12
C CYS A 38 3.48 -14.93 -3.76
N LYS A 39 2.65 -15.66 -3.01
CA LYS A 39 3.00 -17.00 -2.51
C LYS A 39 2.81 -18.09 -3.56
N GLN A 40 1.67 -18.13 -4.25
CA GLN A 40 1.37 -19.19 -5.22
C GLN A 40 2.10 -19.02 -6.55
N LEU A 41 2.21 -17.80 -7.07
CA LEU A 41 2.91 -17.52 -8.34
C LEU A 41 4.38 -17.13 -8.15
N HIS A 42 4.88 -17.10 -6.91
CA HIS A 42 6.26 -16.75 -6.57
C HIS A 42 6.71 -15.37 -7.07
N HIS A 43 5.78 -14.42 -7.18
CA HIS A 43 6.10 -13.05 -7.54
C HIS A 43 6.56 -12.22 -6.33
N LYS A 44 7.38 -11.20 -6.59
CA LYS A 44 7.79 -10.25 -5.57
C LYS A 44 6.59 -9.36 -5.17
N PRO A 45 6.45 -9.03 -3.88
CA PRO A 45 5.51 -8.01 -3.43
C PRO A 45 5.76 -6.66 -4.11
N ILE A 46 4.68 -6.00 -4.52
CA ILE A 46 4.71 -4.69 -5.19
C ILE A 46 4.69 -3.58 -4.14
N SER A 47 5.64 -2.65 -4.20
CA SER A 47 5.67 -1.48 -3.32
C SER A 47 4.75 -0.35 -3.82
N ARG A 48 4.36 0.55 -2.90
CA ARG A 48 3.48 1.71 -3.16
C ARG A 48 3.91 2.62 -4.31
N HIS A 49 5.19 2.62 -4.65
CA HIS A 49 5.74 3.50 -5.68
C HIS A 49 6.21 2.75 -6.92
N TYR A 50 6.05 1.42 -6.94
CA TYR A 50 6.74 0.55 -7.90
C TYR A 50 6.40 0.84 -9.36
N PHE A 51 5.11 1.04 -9.68
CA PHE A 51 4.68 1.41 -11.04
C PHE A 51 4.54 2.92 -11.24
N ALA A 52 4.52 3.71 -10.15
CA ALA A 52 4.42 5.16 -10.22
C ALA A 52 5.74 5.82 -10.63
N MET A 53 6.88 5.30 -10.17
CA MET A 53 8.21 5.81 -10.49
C MET A 53 8.98 4.87 -11.42
N ALA A 54 9.66 5.42 -12.41
CA ALA A 54 10.54 4.65 -13.27
C ALA A 54 11.77 4.18 -12.50
N THR A 55 11.96 2.86 -12.42
CA THR A 55 13.14 2.25 -11.78
C THR A 55 13.89 1.47 -12.84
N ASN A 56 13.53 0.20 -13.03
CA ASN A 56 14.02 -0.63 -14.11
C ASN A 56 12.87 -0.91 -15.09
N SER A 57 12.86 -0.23 -16.23
CA SER A 57 11.77 -0.35 -17.21
C SER A 57 11.53 -1.79 -17.71
N GLY A 58 12.57 -2.62 -17.81
CA GLY A 58 12.42 -4.01 -18.27
C GLY A 58 11.75 -4.88 -17.22
N GLU A 59 12.24 -4.80 -15.97
CA GLU A 59 11.63 -5.51 -14.83
C GLU A 59 10.21 -5.03 -14.56
N GLN A 60 9.98 -3.71 -14.59
CA GLN A 60 8.66 -3.11 -14.39
C GLN A 60 7.68 -3.50 -15.49
N PHE A 61 8.13 -3.59 -16.74
CA PHE A 61 7.28 -4.04 -17.85
C PHE A 61 6.88 -5.51 -17.70
N HIS A 62 7.83 -6.38 -17.34
CA HIS A 62 7.54 -7.78 -17.06
C HIS A 62 6.57 -7.92 -15.88
N ALA A 63 6.85 -7.26 -14.76
CA ALA A 63 5.98 -7.26 -13.59
C ALA A 63 4.58 -6.71 -13.89
N PHE A 64 4.47 -5.67 -14.71
CA PHE A 64 3.20 -5.14 -15.20
C PHE A 64 2.44 -6.19 -16.02
N GLY A 65 3.12 -6.89 -16.92
CA GLY A 65 2.54 -7.97 -17.72
C GLY A 65 2.00 -9.12 -16.86
N CYS A 66 2.80 -9.63 -15.92
CA CYS A 66 2.38 -10.68 -14.98
C CYS A 66 1.16 -10.24 -14.17
N LEU A 67 1.20 -9.03 -13.58
CA LEU A 67 0.11 -8.51 -12.76
C LEU A 67 -1.17 -8.29 -13.56
N ALA A 68 -1.07 -7.69 -14.75
CA ALA A 68 -2.22 -7.49 -15.62
C ALA A 68 -2.84 -8.84 -16.04
N SER A 69 -2.02 -9.84 -16.37
CA SER A 69 -2.50 -11.19 -16.70
C SER A 69 -3.26 -11.83 -15.54
N TRP A 70 -2.77 -11.64 -14.33
CA TRP A 70 -3.39 -12.17 -13.13
C TRP A 70 -4.72 -11.48 -12.86
N LEU A 71 -4.77 -10.15 -12.90
CA LEU A 71 -6.01 -9.39 -12.71
C LEU A 71 -7.08 -9.75 -13.75
N VAL A 72 -6.69 -9.94 -15.02
CA VAL A 72 -7.62 -10.38 -16.08
C VAL A 72 -8.19 -11.77 -15.78
N ARG A 73 -7.37 -12.69 -15.27
CA ARG A 73 -7.81 -14.03 -14.80
C ARG A 73 -8.74 -13.93 -13.61
N MET A 74 -8.48 -13.04 -12.67
CA MET A 74 -9.37 -12.78 -11.53
C MET A 74 -10.73 -12.23 -11.96
N GLY A 75 -10.78 -11.41 -13.01
CA GLY A 75 -12.00 -10.93 -13.65
C GLY A 75 -12.73 -11.97 -14.52
N GLY A 76 -12.29 -13.23 -14.53
CA GLY A 76 -12.96 -14.32 -15.24
C GLY A 76 -12.62 -14.45 -16.74
N LYS A 77 -11.55 -13.81 -17.20
CA LYS A 77 -11.05 -13.93 -18.59
C LYS A 77 -9.74 -14.69 -18.65
N ASP A 78 -9.56 -15.45 -19.72
CA ASP A 78 -8.33 -16.21 -19.91
C ASP A 78 -7.24 -15.33 -20.53
N MET A 79 -6.08 -15.27 -19.88
CA MET A 79 -4.90 -14.56 -20.36
C MET A 79 -3.66 -15.26 -19.82
N GLU A 80 -2.79 -15.67 -20.76
CA GLU A 80 -1.54 -16.33 -20.43
C GLU A 80 -0.56 -15.34 -19.77
N GLU A 81 0.21 -15.84 -18.81
CA GLU A 81 1.23 -15.05 -18.15
C GLU A 81 2.41 -14.79 -19.10
N PRO A 82 2.76 -13.52 -19.35
CA PRO A 82 3.88 -13.17 -20.22
C PRO A 82 5.21 -13.76 -19.74
N GLN A 83 6.00 -14.25 -20.69
CA GLN A 83 7.38 -14.67 -20.43
C GLN A 83 8.38 -13.54 -20.74
N GLU A 84 9.57 -13.57 -20.14
CA GLU A 84 10.62 -12.56 -20.35
C GLU A 84 11.03 -12.37 -21.83
N TYR A 85 10.85 -13.39 -22.66
CA TYR A 85 11.22 -13.38 -24.09
C TYR A 85 10.04 -13.14 -25.04
N ASP A 86 8.82 -12.98 -24.51
CA ASP A 86 7.66 -12.69 -25.33
C ASP A 86 7.76 -11.29 -25.94
N ASP A 87 7.14 -11.12 -27.12
CA ASP A 87 7.16 -9.82 -27.81
C ASP A 87 6.42 -8.76 -26.97
N PRO A 88 7.07 -7.64 -26.59
CA PRO A 88 6.44 -6.59 -25.80
C PRO A 88 5.19 -6.00 -26.46
N ASN A 89 5.12 -5.98 -27.79
CA ASN A 89 3.93 -5.46 -28.48
C ASN A 89 2.75 -6.42 -28.37
N ALA A 90 2.99 -7.73 -28.45
CA ALA A 90 1.97 -8.75 -28.27
C ALA A 90 1.37 -8.68 -26.85
N ILE A 91 2.21 -8.57 -25.81
CA ILE A 91 1.76 -8.43 -24.41
C ILE A 91 0.90 -7.19 -24.25
N VAL A 92 1.38 -6.02 -24.71
CA VAL A 92 0.62 -4.77 -24.60
C VAL A 92 -0.70 -4.86 -25.35
N SER A 93 -0.71 -5.45 -26.55
CA SER A 93 -1.93 -5.61 -27.33
C SER A 93 -2.94 -6.52 -26.62
N GLY A 94 -2.48 -7.63 -26.04
CA GLY A 94 -3.31 -8.53 -25.24
C GLY A 94 -3.94 -7.85 -24.03
N ILE A 95 -3.15 -7.06 -23.28
CA ILE A 95 -3.66 -6.29 -22.13
C ILE A 95 -4.70 -5.25 -22.58
N LEU A 96 -4.44 -4.51 -23.65
CA LEU A 96 -5.37 -3.49 -24.16
C LEU A 96 -6.68 -4.12 -24.65
N ASP A 97 -6.62 -5.27 -25.30
CA ASP A 97 -7.81 -6.00 -25.75
C ASP A 97 -8.59 -6.58 -24.56
N ALA A 98 -7.91 -7.06 -23.51
CA ALA A 98 -8.55 -7.46 -22.26
C ALA A 98 -9.30 -6.28 -21.62
N VAL A 99 -8.67 -5.12 -21.48
CA VAL A 99 -9.31 -3.91 -20.93
C VAL A 99 -10.52 -3.45 -21.76
N ARG A 100 -10.40 -3.45 -23.10
CA ARG A 100 -11.52 -3.11 -23.99
C ARG A 100 -12.68 -4.09 -23.87
N SER A 101 -12.38 -5.37 -23.74
CA SER A 101 -13.41 -6.40 -23.58
C SER A 101 -14.15 -6.30 -22.25
N LEU A 102 -13.57 -5.62 -21.25
CA LEU A 102 -14.21 -5.30 -19.96
C LEU A 102 -15.06 -4.01 -20.04
N GLY A 103 -15.10 -3.34 -21.20
CA GLY A 103 -15.94 -2.16 -21.43
C GLY A 103 -15.26 -0.82 -21.16
N HIS A 104 -13.96 -0.81 -20.85
CA HIS A 104 -13.21 0.44 -20.63
C HIS A 104 -12.56 0.94 -21.94
N SER A 105 -12.74 2.24 -22.22
CA SER A 105 -12.06 2.91 -23.33
C SER A 105 -10.67 3.40 -22.91
N ILE A 106 -9.67 3.17 -23.77
CA ILE A 106 -8.28 3.57 -23.54
C ILE A 106 -7.91 4.64 -24.57
N ASP A 107 -7.56 5.83 -24.11
CA ASP A 107 -7.23 6.99 -24.94
C ASP A 107 -5.74 7.34 -24.86
N PHE A 108 -4.88 6.38 -25.22
CA PHE A 108 -3.44 6.62 -25.38
C PHE A 108 -2.80 5.54 -26.27
N PRO A 109 -1.65 5.82 -26.90
CA PRO A 109 -0.98 4.85 -27.77
C PRO A 109 -0.33 3.70 -26.95
N PRO A 110 -0.28 2.47 -27.50
CA PRO A 110 0.33 1.30 -26.84
C PRO A 110 1.79 1.52 -26.40
N SER A 111 2.52 2.42 -27.07
CA SER A 111 3.91 2.75 -26.72
C SER A 111 4.08 3.29 -25.29
N LYS A 112 3.03 3.86 -24.69
CA LYS A 112 3.05 4.40 -23.33
C LYS A 112 3.07 3.33 -22.23
N LEU A 113 2.73 2.07 -22.56
CA LEU A 113 2.76 0.96 -21.60
C LEU A 113 4.11 0.24 -21.58
N LYS A 114 4.94 0.44 -22.60
CA LYS A 114 6.23 -0.24 -22.74
C LYS A 114 7.29 0.19 -21.72
N SER A 115 7.12 1.37 -21.10
CA SER A 115 7.99 1.81 -20.00
C SER A 115 7.81 0.96 -18.74
N GLY A 116 6.70 0.23 -18.63
CA GLY A 116 6.35 -0.54 -17.42
C GLY A 116 6.02 0.33 -16.21
N SER A 117 6.11 1.66 -16.33
CA SER A 117 5.85 2.61 -15.26
C SER A 117 5.24 3.89 -15.81
N GLY A 118 4.51 4.60 -14.95
CA GLY A 118 3.90 5.89 -15.22
C GLY A 118 2.37 5.88 -15.16
N PRO A 119 1.74 7.04 -15.42
CA PRO A 119 0.31 7.23 -15.20
C PRO A 119 -0.58 6.28 -16.00
N GLN A 120 -0.20 5.99 -17.25
CA GLN A 120 -0.99 5.11 -18.13
C GLN A 120 -0.95 3.65 -17.66
N VAL A 121 0.19 3.20 -17.13
CA VAL A 121 0.36 1.84 -16.60
C VAL A 121 -0.49 1.67 -15.34
N VAL A 122 -0.38 2.61 -14.39
CA VAL A 122 -1.17 2.59 -13.16
C VAL A 122 -2.67 2.70 -13.45
N TYR A 123 -3.08 3.54 -14.41
CA TYR A 123 -4.48 3.64 -14.82
C TYR A 123 -5.04 2.30 -15.33
N VAL A 124 -4.29 1.57 -16.15
CA VAL A 124 -4.70 0.25 -16.64
C VAL A 124 -4.82 -0.75 -15.50
N LEU A 125 -3.84 -0.79 -14.60
CA LEU A 125 -3.89 -1.67 -13.43
C LEU A 125 -5.09 -1.35 -12.53
N LEU A 126 -5.40 -0.07 -12.32
CA LEU A 126 -6.55 0.35 -11.54
C LEU A 126 -7.84 -0.21 -12.12
N LYS A 127 -8.08 0.00 -13.43
CA LYS A 127 -9.28 -0.51 -14.10
C LYS A 127 -9.39 -2.04 -14.06
N LEU A 128 -8.28 -2.73 -14.29
CA LEU A 128 -8.25 -4.20 -14.18
C LEU A 128 -8.53 -4.69 -12.77
N SER A 129 -8.03 -3.98 -11.74
CA SER A 129 -8.26 -4.33 -10.33
C SER A 129 -9.69 -4.08 -9.87
N GLU A 130 -10.32 -2.98 -10.31
CA GLU A 130 -11.74 -2.68 -10.03
C GLU A 130 -12.64 -3.77 -10.63
N GLU A 131 -12.36 -4.17 -11.86
CA GLU A 131 -13.15 -5.18 -12.56
C GLU A 131 -12.92 -6.59 -11.99
N ALA A 132 -11.70 -6.91 -11.55
CA ALA A 132 -11.41 -8.15 -10.83
C ALA A 132 -12.15 -8.24 -9.48
N LEU A 133 -12.51 -7.10 -8.88
CA LEU A 133 -13.27 -7.06 -7.63
C LEU A 133 -14.78 -7.23 -7.84
N GLN A 134 -15.35 -6.83 -8.98
CA GLN A 134 -16.80 -6.89 -9.24
C GLN A 134 -17.45 -8.25 -8.90
N PRO A 135 -16.86 -9.42 -9.24
CA PRO A 135 -17.46 -10.71 -8.90
C PRO A 135 -17.43 -11.04 -7.39
N ARG A 136 -16.46 -10.50 -6.64
CA ARG A 136 -16.28 -10.74 -5.20
C ARG A 136 -17.04 -9.73 -4.34
N TYR A 137 -17.06 -8.48 -4.79
CA TYR A 137 -17.72 -7.35 -4.17
C TYR A 137 -18.50 -6.60 -5.25
N PRO A 138 -19.74 -7.02 -5.55
CA PRO A 138 -20.60 -6.28 -6.45
C PRO A 138 -20.71 -4.87 -5.89
N THR A 139 -20.14 -3.89 -6.61
CA THR A 139 -20.37 -2.50 -6.24
C THR A 139 -21.81 -2.24 -6.63
N ASP A 140 -22.68 -2.04 -5.63
CA ASP A 140 -24.08 -1.69 -5.86
C ASP A 140 -24.11 -0.29 -6.50
N ALA A 141 -23.89 -0.24 -7.82
CA ALA A 141 -23.96 0.97 -8.62
C ALA A 141 -25.43 1.32 -8.93
N GLY A 142 -26.30 1.12 -7.94
CA GLY A 142 -27.74 1.26 -8.01
C GLY A 142 -28.24 2.00 -6.78
N GLU A 143 -28.50 3.29 -6.98
CA GLU A 143 -29.45 4.08 -6.19
C GLU A 143 -28.98 4.50 -4.78
N ASP A 144 -28.45 5.73 -4.71
CA ASP A 144 -28.69 6.63 -3.58
C ASP A 144 -30.21 6.82 -3.37
N HIS A 145 -30.89 5.80 -2.88
CA HIS A 145 -32.09 5.97 -2.09
C HIS A 145 -31.66 5.82 -0.64
N VAL A 146 -31.10 6.91 -0.10
CA VAL A 146 -31.19 7.18 1.33
C VAL A 146 -32.68 7.38 1.62
N ASP A 147 -33.41 6.28 1.76
CA ASP A 147 -34.68 6.30 2.44
C ASP A 147 -34.36 6.68 3.88
N VAL A 148 -34.52 7.98 4.16
CA VAL A 148 -34.70 8.51 5.50
C VAL A 148 -35.94 7.82 6.05
N ILE A 149 -35.77 6.62 6.59
CA ILE A 149 -36.75 6.03 7.48
C ILE A 149 -36.53 6.76 8.80
N GLU A 150 -37.37 7.77 8.99
CA GLU A 150 -37.57 8.48 10.23
C GLU A 150 -37.63 7.50 11.41
N ASP A 151 -36.89 7.88 12.44
CA ASP A 151 -36.94 7.42 13.82
C ASP A 151 -38.33 6.94 14.26
N GLU A 152 -38.54 5.64 14.40
CA GLU A 152 -39.44 5.08 15.39
C GLU A 152 -39.24 3.56 15.58
N SER A 153 -39.29 3.15 16.84
CA SER A 153 -39.50 1.79 17.37
C SER A 153 -38.28 0.96 17.79
N GLU A 154 -38.09 0.99 19.11
CA GLU A 154 -37.51 -0.04 19.96
C GLU A 154 -37.95 -1.48 19.60
N SER A 155 -37.16 -2.43 20.09
CA SER A 155 -37.52 -3.85 20.35
C SER A 155 -37.12 -4.86 19.27
N ALA A 156 -36.00 -5.57 19.51
CA ALA A 156 -36.08 -6.94 20.02
C ALA A 156 -34.68 -7.58 20.03
N VAL A 157 -34.17 -7.77 21.25
CA VAL A 157 -33.16 -8.77 21.59
C VAL A 157 -33.65 -10.14 21.10
N LYS A 158 -32.85 -10.82 20.27
CA LYS A 158 -33.00 -12.26 20.09
C LYS A 158 -31.66 -12.97 20.25
N THR A 159 -31.50 -13.49 21.45
CA THR A 159 -30.56 -14.51 21.89
C THR A 159 -30.59 -15.72 20.95
N LEU A 160 -29.46 -16.10 20.39
CA LEU A 160 -29.19 -17.46 19.93
C LEU A 160 -27.79 -17.84 20.39
N ASP A 161 -27.79 -18.70 21.41
CA ASP A 161 -26.66 -19.33 22.05
C ASP A 161 -26.28 -20.61 21.28
N ASP A 162 -24.97 -20.75 21.12
CA ASP A 162 -24.13 -21.95 21.08
C ASP A 162 -24.47 -23.18 20.21
N GLN A 163 -23.54 -23.48 19.29
CA GLN A 163 -22.85 -24.79 19.25
C GLN A 163 -21.72 -24.86 18.21
N GLY A 164 -20.52 -25.23 18.69
CA GLY A 164 -19.66 -26.22 18.04
C GLY A 164 -18.49 -25.67 17.22
N GLY A 165 -17.29 -25.77 17.80
CA GLY A 165 -16.07 -25.18 17.27
C GLY A 165 -15.29 -26.03 16.27
N VAL A 166 -14.31 -25.37 15.66
CA VAL A 166 -13.04 -25.93 15.22
C VAL A 166 -11.98 -24.86 15.48
N ALA A 167 -11.09 -25.16 16.41
CA ALA A 167 -9.84 -24.46 16.58
C ALA A 167 -8.97 -24.84 15.38
N ASP A 168 -8.54 -23.85 14.59
CA ASP A 168 -7.37 -24.00 13.76
C ASP A 168 -6.38 -22.90 14.08
N GLU A 169 -5.15 -23.33 14.24
CA GLU A 169 -4.06 -22.74 14.98
C GLU A 169 -3.25 -21.89 13.99
N PHE A 170 -3.48 -20.57 13.95
CA PHE A 170 -2.59 -19.67 13.21
C PHE A 170 -1.46 -19.21 14.13
N SER A 171 -0.28 -19.75 13.83
CA SER A 171 1.02 -19.29 14.31
C SER A 171 1.20 -17.82 13.97
N ASP A 172 1.19 -16.98 14.99
CA ASP A 172 1.50 -15.55 14.93
C ASP A 172 3.01 -15.40 15.17
N ASP A 173 3.79 -15.48 14.10
CA ASP A 173 5.20 -15.07 14.08
C ASP A 173 5.48 -14.47 12.70
N ASP A 174 6.11 -13.29 12.71
CA ASP A 174 6.54 -12.46 11.56
C ASP A 174 5.55 -11.46 10.93
N PHE A 175 4.93 -10.59 11.73
CA PHE A 175 4.47 -9.28 11.25
C PHE A 175 4.98 -8.15 12.14
N ILE A 176 6.23 -7.74 11.92
CA ILE A 176 6.72 -6.42 12.31
C ILE A 176 6.88 -5.62 11.01
N GLU A 177 5.85 -4.85 10.67
CA GLU A 177 5.95 -3.74 9.72
C GLU A 177 6.76 -2.62 10.41
N ASP A 178 8.06 -2.55 10.11
CA ASP A 178 8.86 -1.35 10.37
C ASP A 178 8.45 -0.26 9.35
N GLU A 179 7.26 0.31 9.51
CA GLU A 179 6.73 1.43 8.71
C GLU A 179 7.11 2.81 9.29
N ASP A 180 7.84 2.86 10.41
CA ASP A 180 8.18 4.13 11.09
C ASP A 180 9.61 4.65 10.81
N ASN A 181 10.36 4.05 9.88
CA ASN A 181 11.71 4.52 9.54
C ASN A 181 11.86 5.01 8.09
N VAL A 182 10.87 5.79 7.61
CA VAL A 182 11.06 6.67 6.44
C VAL A 182 11.71 7.97 6.91
N PRO A 183 13.01 8.21 6.65
CA PRO A 183 13.64 9.47 7.02
C PRO A 183 13.00 10.62 6.24
N ASP A 184 12.50 11.62 6.97
CA ASP A 184 11.99 12.87 6.42
C ASP A 184 12.99 13.48 5.43
N VAL A 185 12.55 13.62 4.18
CA VAL A 185 13.35 14.12 3.06
C VAL A 185 13.86 15.55 3.31
N ASP A 186 13.13 16.34 4.12
CA ASP A 186 13.54 17.68 4.52
C ASP A 186 14.66 17.64 5.57
N GLY A 187 14.65 16.63 6.46
CA GLY A 187 15.74 16.33 7.39
C GLY A 187 17.03 15.92 6.70
N LEU A 188 16.94 15.09 5.65
CA LEU A 188 18.10 14.64 4.86
C LEU A 188 18.74 15.81 4.08
N ALA A 189 17.92 16.71 3.51
CA ALA A 189 18.41 17.90 2.80
C ALA A 189 19.12 18.87 3.76
N LYS A 190 18.58 19.06 4.97
CA LYS A 190 19.21 19.90 6.01
C LYS A 190 20.53 19.30 6.51
N MET A 191 20.62 17.98 6.62
CA MET A 191 21.85 17.29 7.02
C MET A 191 22.93 17.35 5.93
N ALA A 192 22.55 17.22 4.65
CA ALA A 192 23.45 17.38 3.51
C ALA A 192 23.97 18.83 3.39
N ALA A 193 23.10 19.82 3.62
CA ALA A 193 23.49 21.24 3.65
C ALA A 193 24.44 21.54 4.82
N ALA A 194 24.18 20.99 6.01
CA ALA A 194 25.05 21.15 7.18
C ALA A 194 26.43 20.49 6.98
N ALA A 195 26.48 19.32 6.35
CA ALA A 195 27.73 18.64 5.99
C ALA A 195 28.54 19.46 4.97
N SER A 196 27.87 20.10 4.01
CA SER A 196 28.53 20.97 3.03
C SER A 196 29.07 22.27 3.63
N ALA A 197 28.47 22.77 4.72
CA ALA A 197 28.91 23.98 5.41
C ALA A 197 30.07 23.72 6.39
N ALA A 198 30.19 22.51 6.93
CA ALA A 198 31.30 22.12 7.81
C ALA A 198 32.61 21.83 7.03
N ALA A 199 32.52 21.50 5.75
CA ALA A 199 33.67 21.35 4.85
C ALA A 199 34.02 22.72 4.21
N GLY A 200 34.91 23.48 4.85
CA GLY A 200 35.34 24.81 4.38
C GLY A 200 35.66 24.87 2.88
N GLY A 201 35.06 25.85 2.19
CA GLY A 201 34.93 25.94 0.74
C GLY A 201 36.20 25.86 -0.11
N SER A 202 36.05 25.45 -1.38
CA SER A 202 36.21 26.33 -2.55
C SER A 202 35.86 25.59 -3.85
N GLN A 203 35.40 26.37 -4.82
CA GLN A 203 35.09 26.03 -6.21
C GLN A 203 36.20 25.21 -6.90
N GLY A 204 35.86 24.05 -7.48
CA GLY A 204 36.79 23.30 -8.32
C GLY A 204 36.34 21.87 -8.65
N ASP A 205 36.04 21.65 -9.92
CA ASP A 205 35.78 20.39 -10.63
C ASP A 205 36.81 19.28 -10.32
N ALA A 206 36.38 18.14 -9.76
CA ALA A 206 37.14 16.88 -9.75
C ALA A 206 36.28 15.68 -9.32
N VAL A 207 35.83 14.91 -10.32
CA VAL A 207 35.63 13.45 -10.37
C VAL A 207 35.56 12.71 -9.02
N LEU A 208 34.36 12.25 -8.67
CA LEU A 208 34.04 11.41 -7.52
C LEU A 208 34.65 10.00 -7.65
N LYS A 209 35.65 9.70 -6.82
CA LYS A 209 36.06 8.32 -6.50
C LYS A 209 35.23 7.83 -5.29
N PRO A 210 34.47 6.73 -5.38
CA PRO A 210 33.69 6.21 -4.26
C PRO A 210 34.51 5.15 -3.51
N GLU A 211 35.56 5.56 -2.78
CA GLU A 211 36.26 4.70 -1.82
C GLU A 211 36.74 5.54 -0.63
N VAL A 212 35.80 6.10 0.11
CA VAL A 212 36.02 6.43 1.52
C VAL A 212 34.95 5.68 2.27
N ILE A 213 35.35 4.56 2.88
CA ILE A 213 34.48 3.78 3.76
C ILE A 213 33.98 4.75 4.83
N LEU A 214 32.67 4.93 4.91
CA LEU A 214 32.01 5.71 5.94
C LEU A 214 32.22 5.00 7.28
N GLU A 215 33.27 5.39 8.01
CA GLU A 215 33.52 4.90 9.36
C GLU A 215 32.74 5.77 10.35
N SER A 216 31.87 5.14 11.13
CA SER A 216 31.18 5.78 12.25
C SER A 216 32.20 6.05 13.36
N ASN A 217 32.54 7.32 13.60
CA ASN A 217 33.42 7.73 14.70
C ASN A 217 32.69 7.85 16.05
N THR A 218 31.46 7.31 16.16
CA THR A 218 30.64 7.45 17.37
C THR A 218 31.31 6.79 18.58
N ASP A 219 31.69 7.61 19.55
CA ASP A 219 32.29 7.16 20.81
C ASP A 219 31.23 6.60 21.77
N SER A 220 31.59 5.55 22.51
CA SER A 220 30.68 4.88 23.44
C SER A 220 30.21 5.80 24.57
N THR A 221 31.07 6.76 24.97
CA THR A 221 30.71 7.70 26.04
C THR A 221 29.72 8.77 25.57
N GLU A 222 29.87 9.26 24.34
CA GLU A 222 28.92 10.20 23.73
C GLU A 222 27.54 9.55 23.54
N TRP A 223 27.50 8.27 23.15
CA TRP A 223 26.25 7.53 23.02
C TRP A 223 25.53 7.38 24.37
N MET A 224 26.24 7.02 25.44
CA MET A 224 25.63 6.90 26.77
C MET A 224 25.07 8.23 27.29
N LEU A 225 25.78 9.35 27.05
CA LEU A 225 25.30 10.67 27.44
C LEU A 225 24.00 11.03 26.71
N GLU A 226 23.92 10.67 25.43
CA GLU A 226 22.71 10.88 24.64
C GLU A 226 21.55 10.04 25.15
N VAL A 227 21.80 8.78 25.53
CA VAL A 227 20.81 7.88 26.14
C VAL A 227 20.29 8.44 27.47
N GLU A 228 21.17 8.89 28.37
CA GLU A 228 20.76 9.51 29.64
C GLU A 228 19.93 10.78 29.42
N ARG A 229 20.27 11.55 28.37
CA ARG A 229 19.55 12.78 28.01
C ARG A 229 18.15 12.51 27.49
N VAL A 230 17.93 11.45 26.70
CA VAL A 230 16.62 11.11 26.12
C VAL A 230 15.76 10.22 27.01
N GLN A 231 16.35 9.54 28.00
CA GLN A 231 15.65 8.68 28.96
C GLN A 231 14.38 9.31 29.59
N PRO A 232 14.38 10.57 30.06
CA PRO A 232 13.17 11.18 30.61
C PRO A 232 12.09 11.50 29.54
N GLN A 233 12.46 11.62 28.27
CA GLN A 233 11.53 11.89 27.16
C GLN A 233 10.82 10.60 26.69
N LEU A 234 11.48 9.45 26.84
CA LEU A 234 10.92 8.12 26.55
C LEU A 234 9.98 7.61 27.64
N LYS A 235 9.85 8.33 28.76
CA LYS A 235 8.97 7.94 29.85
C LYS A 235 7.52 8.26 29.47
N VAL A 236 6.87 7.33 28.78
CA VAL A 236 5.45 7.40 28.46
C VAL A 236 4.66 7.20 29.76
N VAL A 237 4.06 8.28 30.27
CA VAL A 237 3.05 8.18 31.33
C VAL A 237 1.71 7.90 30.66
N LEU A 238 1.37 6.62 30.55
CA LEU A 238 0.05 6.20 30.10
C LEU A 238 -0.99 6.71 31.11
N ARG A 239 -1.74 7.75 30.74
CA ARG A 239 -2.96 8.09 31.48
C ARG A 239 -3.99 7.03 31.11
N ALA A 240 -4.46 6.30 32.11
CA ALA A 240 -5.57 5.37 31.96
C ALA A 240 -6.83 6.17 31.59
N GLU A 241 -7.03 6.41 30.30
CA GLU A 241 -8.31 6.90 29.80
C GLU A 241 -9.28 5.72 29.71
N GLY A 242 -10.58 5.99 29.88
CA GLY A 242 -11.65 4.98 29.89
C GLY A 242 -11.87 4.21 28.58
N LYS A 243 -10.90 4.27 27.65
CA LYS A 243 -10.82 3.52 26.40
C LYS A 243 -9.65 2.51 26.41
N ASP A 244 -8.97 2.32 27.54
CA ASP A 244 -7.98 1.25 27.67
C ASP A 244 -8.70 -0.11 27.74
N TRP A 245 -8.51 -0.92 26.70
CA TRP A 245 -9.07 -2.27 26.61
C TRP A 245 -8.66 -3.15 27.79
N ARG A 246 -7.54 -2.85 28.45
CA ARG A 246 -7.10 -3.57 29.67
C ARG A 246 -8.08 -3.38 30.82
N VAL A 247 -8.62 -2.17 30.99
CA VAL A 247 -9.64 -1.88 32.02
C VAL A 247 -10.95 -2.59 31.67
N HIS A 248 -11.30 -2.66 30.38
CA HIS A 248 -12.48 -3.41 29.94
C HIS A 248 -12.31 -4.92 30.17
N LEU A 249 -11.13 -5.46 29.86
CA LEU A 249 -10.82 -6.88 30.07
C LEU A 249 -10.86 -7.26 31.55
N ASP A 250 -10.26 -6.43 32.42
CA ASP A 250 -10.34 -6.63 33.87
C ASP A 250 -11.79 -6.54 34.39
N SER A 251 -12.59 -5.64 33.82
CA SER A 251 -14.02 -5.55 34.15
C SER A 251 -14.78 -6.80 33.74
N MET A 252 -14.51 -7.37 32.55
CA MET A 252 -15.12 -8.61 32.10
C MET A 252 -14.75 -9.79 33.00
N HIS A 253 -13.49 -9.92 33.42
CA HIS A 253 -13.08 -10.95 34.37
C HIS A 253 -13.77 -10.80 35.73
N GLN A 254 -13.96 -9.56 36.20
CA GLN A 254 -14.71 -9.29 37.44
C GLN A 254 -16.18 -9.70 37.30
N TYR A 255 -16.84 -9.37 36.18
CA TYR A 255 -18.22 -9.79 35.94
C TYR A 255 -18.34 -11.31 35.82
N GLN A 256 -17.44 -11.97 35.10
CA GLN A 256 -17.41 -13.43 34.98
C GLN A 256 -17.27 -14.10 36.35
N LYS A 257 -16.37 -13.60 37.20
CA LYS A 257 -16.20 -14.11 38.56
C LYS A 257 -17.45 -13.88 39.42
N ALA A 258 -18.04 -12.69 39.37
CA ALA A 258 -19.26 -12.37 40.10
C ALA A 258 -20.45 -13.25 39.68
N ILE A 259 -20.56 -13.56 38.38
CA ILE A 259 -21.56 -14.50 37.84
C ILE A 259 -21.26 -15.91 38.36
N GLY A 260 -20.01 -16.37 38.29
CA GLY A 260 -19.61 -17.67 38.83
C GLY A 260 -19.93 -17.82 40.32
N ASP A 261 -19.71 -16.77 41.11
CA ASP A 261 -19.99 -16.76 42.55
C ASP A 261 -21.50 -16.70 42.88
N CYS A 262 -22.35 -16.22 41.96
CA CYS A 262 -23.82 -16.23 42.12
C CYS A 262 -24.47 -17.56 41.73
N TYR A 263 -23.84 -18.33 40.83
CA TYR A 263 -24.37 -19.56 40.27
C TYR A 263 -23.62 -20.84 40.71
N GLY A 264 -22.66 -20.73 41.63
CA GLY A 264 -22.00 -21.83 42.34
C GLY A 264 -22.45 -21.94 43.79
#